data_AF-A0A1P8WTQ5-F1
#
_entry.id   AF-A0A1P8WTQ5-F1
#
_cell.length_a   1.000
_cell.length_b   1.000
_cell.length_c   1.000
_cell.angle_alpha   90.00
_cell.angle_beta   90.00
_cell.angle_gamma   90.00
#
_symmetry.space_group_name_H-M   'P 1'
#
loop_
_entity.id
_entity.type
_entity.pdbx_description
1 polymer ?
#
loop_
_entity_poly.entity_id
_entity_poly.type
_entity_poly.pdbx_seq_one_letter_code
_entity_poly.pdbx_strand_id
1 'polypeptide(L)'
;MKFSFLKLVLLGLLAVAPTAPAAHAAAGDSRAPKKLMERWAAATPYPGAGLPGWYSKTPDVHVHQPRNLAKIPIAEIDLLRRRAMVAFNALMQQPSLRDVRGTSLHADINISVVPTLDGVRLVGATFTIRAKSVIDGDPDTIQRDGRYLTPSEEGAVLSVFLNPYDMMARRQVQAEGVQHRSFQVRTGSAFGVYVADRLPDYDPNSEYAWGPRPLALQLQHDRSWYQPGAAGVHPLLVHMSSYSHENDDLRSDRLSPERPAARLAAAMFMTDWEDVQRRMKEIN
;
A
#
# COMPACT_ATOMS: atom_id res chain seq x y z
N MET A 1 -42.51 -51.17 20.42
CA MET A 1 -41.72 -51.24 21.67
C MET A 1 -40.25 -51.35 21.31
N LYS A 2 -39.43 -50.52 21.98
CA LYS A 2 -37.95 -50.56 22.13
C LYS A 2 -37.07 -49.90 21.04
N PHE A 3 -36.59 -48.72 21.45
CA PHE A 3 -35.45 -47.93 20.98
C PHE A 3 -34.11 -48.68 21.12
N SER A 4 -33.13 -48.38 20.26
CA SER A 4 -31.77 -47.97 20.68
C SER A 4 -30.97 -47.39 19.51
N PHE A 5 -30.76 -46.07 19.47
CA PHE A 5 -29.46 -45.39 19.63
C PHE A 5 -28.34 -45.80 18.67
N LEU A 6 -28.17 -45.02 17.59
CA LEU A 6 -26.86 -44.45 17.27
C LEU A 6 -27.05 -43.12 16.52
N LYS A 7 -26.93 -42.03 17.28
CA LYS A 7 -26.83 -40.66 16.78
C LYS A 7 -25.43 -40.49 16.18
N LEU A 8 -25.31 -40.28 14.88
CA LEU A 8 -24.15 -39.60 14.31
C LEU A 8 -24.57 -38.16 14.02
N VAL A 9 -24.25 -37.28 14.95
CA VAL A 9 -24.42 -35.83 14.80
C VAL A 9 -23.38 -35.37 13.79
N LEU A 10 -23.86 -35.01 12.59
CA LEU A 10 -23.11 -34.29 11.58
C LEU A 10 -22.93 -32.85 12.09
N LEU A 11 -21.93 -32.64 12.94
CA LEU A 11 -21.47 -31.32 13.36
C LEU A 11 -20.76 -30.69 12.15
N GLY A 12 -21.53 -29.92 11.37
CA GLY A 12 -20.99 -29.04 10.35
C GLY A 12 -20.05 -28.03 11.00
N LEU A 13 -18.75 -28.20 10.77
CA LEU A 13 -17.75 -27.17 11.02
C LEU A 13 -18.10 -25.95 10.16
N LEU A 14 -18.76 -24.97 10.76
CA LEU A 14 -18.70 -23.60 10.30
C LEU A 14 -17.25 -23.14 10.52
N ALA A 15 -16.44 -23.22 9.47
CA ALA A 15 -15.16 -22.53 9.41
C ALA A 15 -15.45 -21.02 9.41
N VAL A 16 -15.54 -20.44 10.61
CA VAL A 16 -15.49 -18.99 10.79
C VAL A 16 -14.09 -18.60 10.32
N ALA A 17 -13.99 -18.01 9.12
CA ALA A 17 -12.76 -17.39 8.66
C ALA A 17 -12.30 -16.43 9.77
N PRO A 18 -11.02 -16.43 10.18
CA PRO A 18 -10.55 -15.48 11.16
C PRO A 18 -10.85 -14.08 10.63
N THR A 19 -11.76 -13.39 11.29
CA THR A 19 -11.96 -11.96 11.11
C THR A 19 -10.66 -11.31 11.55
N ALA A 20 -9.82 -10.94 10.60
CA ALA A 20 -8.72 -10.03 10.88
C ALA A 20 -9.34 -8.81 11.57
N PRO A 21 -8.95 -8.47 12.80
CA PRO A 21 -9.50 -7.31 13.47
C PRO A 21 -9.24 -6.09 12.58
N ALA A 22 -10.27 -5.28 12.34
CA ALA A 22 -10.08 -3.96 11.77
C ALA A 22 -9.08 -3.22 12.69
N ALA A 23 -7.97 -2.78 12.11
CA ALA A 23 -6.94 -2.07 12.83
C ALA A 23 -7.60 -0.87 13.54
N HIS A 24 -7.52 -0.84 14.87
CA HIS A 24 -7.97 0.32 15.64
C HIS A 24 -7.08 1.49 15.23
N ALA A 25 -7.70 2.60 14.78
CA ALA A 25 -6.97 3.82 14.49
C ALA A 25 -6.17 4.24 15.73
N ALA A 26 -4.85 4.39 15.57
CA ALA A 26 -3.94 4.71 16.67
C ALA A 26 -4.40 5.96 17.45
N ALA A 27 -4.40 5.88 18.78
CA ALA A 27 -4.50 7.06 19.64
C ALA A 27 -3.16 7.80 19.63
N GLY A 28 -3.14 8.97 19.00
CA GLY A 28 -1.98 9.83 18.78
C GLY A 28 -2.37 10.91 17.77
N ASP A 29 -1.52 11.92 17.56
CA ASP A 29 -1.71 13.07 16.66
C ASP A 29 -1.82 12.64 15.17
N SER A 30 -2.84 11.83 14.86
CA SER A 30 -3.01 11.21 13.56
C SER A 30 -3.60 12.26 12.62
N ARG A 31 -2.79 12.69 11.64
CA ARG A 31 -3.25 13.49 10.51
C ARG A 31 -4.03 12.65 9.49
N ALA A 32 -4.37 11.40 9.84
CA ALA A 32 -5.25 10.58 9.03
C ALA A 32 -6.68 11.17 9.01
N PRO A 33 -7.38 11.14 7.87
CA PRO A 33 -8.75 11.65 7.78
C PRO A 33 -9.71 10.82 8.65
N LYS A 34 -10.21 11.42 9.74
CA LYS A 34 -10.91 10.70 10.82
C LYS A 34 -12.23 10.09 10.37
N LYS A 35 -13.12 10.87 9.73
CA LYS A 35 -14.43 10.34 9.26
C LYS A 35 -14.23 9.23 8.23
N LEU A 36 -13.21 9.34 7.40
CA LEU A 36 -12.87 8.30 6.45
C LEU A 36 -12.47 7.00 7.16
N MET A 37 -11.63 7.06 8.19
CA MET A 37 -11.23 5.87 8.96
C MET A 37 -12.43 5.25 9.67
N GLU A 38 -13.25 6.07 10.33
CA GLU A 38 -14.47 5.63 11.03
C GLU A 38 -15.43 4.89 10.08
N ARG A 39 -15.61 5.40 8.86
CA ARG A 39 -16.46 4.78 7.84
C ARG A 39 -16.03 3.36 7.51
N TRP A 40 -14.73 3.14 7.29
CA TRP A 40 -14.20 1.87 6.82
C TRP A 40 -13.85 0.90 7.94
N ALA A 41 -13.68 1.37 9.17
CA ALA A 41 -13.47 0.54 10.37
C ALA A 41 -14.72 -0.24 10.80
N ALA A 42 -15.92 0.11 10.30
CA ALA A 42 -17.13 -0.65 10.54
C ALA A 42 -16.97 -2.12 10.11
N ALA A 43 -17.53 -3.07 10.87
CA ALA A 43 -17.36 -4.52 10.63
C ALA A 43 -17.80 -4.98 9.23
N THR A 44 -18.70 -4.25 8.58
CA THR A 44 -19.12 -4.50 7.19
C THR A 44 -19.53 -3.17 6.54
N PRO A 45 -18.57 -2.38 6.02
CA PRO A 45 -18.89 -1.11 5.41
C PRO A 45 -19.65 -1.35 4.10
N TYR A 46 -20.70 -0.55 3.86
CA TYR A 46 -21.44 -0.62 2.60
C TYR A 46 -20.49 -0.31 1.43
N PRO A 47 -20.43 -1.15 0.37
CA PRO A 47 -19.43 -1.05 -0.69
C PRO A 47 -19.55 0.23 -1.54
N GLY A 48 -20.67 0.97 -1.41
CA GLY A 48 -20.94 2.23 -2.08
C GLY A 48 -21.92 2.08 -3.24
N ALA A 49 -22.37 3.22 -3.78
CA ALA A 49 -23.16 3.22 -5.00
C ALA A 49 -22.29 2.98 -6.25
N GLY A 50 -22.90 2.63 -7.38
CA GLY A 50 -22.22 2.51 -8.67
C GLY A 50 -21.97 1.08 -9.17
N LEU A 51 -21.38 0.99 -10.37
CA LEU A 51 -21.09 -0.28 -11.04
C LEU A 51 -20.02 -1.08 -10.28
N PRO A 52 -20.08 -2.42 -10.25
CA PRO A 52 -19.08 -3.25 -9.60
C PRO A 52 -17.74 -3.11 -10.35
N GLY A 53 -16.75 -2.52 -9.69
CA GLY A 53 -15.49 -2.19 -10.33
C GLY A 53 -14.57 -3.39 -10.50
N TRP A 54 -13.86 -3.45 -11.61
CA TRP A 54 -12.87 -4.47 -11.90
C TRP A 54 -11.65 -4.28 -11.00
N TYR A 55 -11.00 -5.37 -10.60
CA TYR A 55 -9.73 -5.30 -9.89
C TYR A 55 -8.76 -6.37 -10.38
N SER A 56 -7.47 -6.06 -10.28
CA SER A 56 -6.40 -7.01 -10.60
C SER A 56 -6.37 -8.16 -9.60
N LYS A 57 -6.45 -9.41 -10.09
CA LYS A 57 -6.32 -10.62 -9.24
C LYS A 57 -4.87 -10.86 -8.82
N THR A 58 -3.94 -10.46 -9.66
CA THR A 58 -2.49 -10.44 -9.43
C THR A 58 -1.92 -9.18 -10.06
N PRO A 59 -0.85 -8.59 -9.50
CA PRO A 59 -0.18 -7.46 -10.12
C PRO A 59 0.56 -7.88 -11.40
N ASP A 60 0.57 -6.99 -12.40
CA ASP A 60 1.44 -7.13 -13.56
C ASP A 60 2.89 -6.77 -13.16
N VAL A 61 3.86 -7.59 -13.56
CA VAL A 61 5.25 -7.43 -13.14
C VAL A 61 6.11 -6.91 -14.28
N HIS A 62 6.68 -5.73 -14.08
CA HIS A 62 7.53 -5.03 -15.04
C HIS A 62 8.96 -4.94 -14.50
N VAL A 63 9.91 -5.48 -15.25
CA VAL A 63 11.34 -5.47 -14.88
C VAL A 63 12.10 -4.57 -15.85
N HIS A 64 12.67 -3.50 -15.32
CA HIS A 64 13.47 -2.53 -16.08
C HIS A 64 14.95 -2.85 -15.92
N GLN A 65 15.47 -3.70 -16.82
CA GLN A 65 16.89 -4.05 -16.83
C GLN A 65 17.74 -2.86 -17.27
N PRO A 66 18.87 -2.56 -16.59
CA PRO A 66 19.75 -1.48 -17.01
C PRO A 66 20.43 -1.82 -18.34
N ARG A 67 20.60 -0.81 -19.21
CA ARG A 67 21.28 -0.99 -20.51
C ARG A 67 22.81 -1.05 -20.36
N ASN A 68 23.36 -0.24 -19.46
CA ASN A 68 24.81 0.02 -19.33
C ASN A 68 25.39 -0.44 -17.99
N LEU A 69 24.61 -1.12 -17.13
CA LEU A 69 25.04 -1.62 -15.83
C LEU A 69 24.81 -3.13 -15.74
N ALA A 70 25.35 -3.75 -14.69
CA ALA A 70 25.07 -5.16 -14.40
C ALA A 70 23.57 -5.41 -14.27
N LYS A 71 23.08 -6.43 -15.00
CA LYS A 71 21.68 -6.87 -14.97
C LYS A 71 21.24 -7.21 -13.55
N ILE A 72 19.94 -7.09 -13.28
CA ILE A 72 19.33 -7.57 -12.05
C ILE A 72 19.27 -9.10 -12.09
N PRO A 73 19.93 -9.82 -11.14
CA PRO A 73 19.83 -11.26 -11.03
C PRO A 73 18.38 -11.71 -10.86
N ILE A 74 18.02 -12.85 -11.48
CA ILE A 74 16.66 -13.41 -11.42
C ILE A 74 16.23 -13.68 -9.98
N ALA A 75 17.14 -14.12 -9.11
CA ALA A 75 16.86 -14.34 -7.70
C ALA A 75 16.45 -13.05 -6.96
N GLU A 76 17.09 -11.91 -7.25
CA GLU A 76 16.72 -10.62 -6.68
C GLU A 76 15.34 -10.17 -7.18
N ILE A 77 15.05 -10.37 -8.48
CA ILE A 77 13.75 -10.06 -9.08
C ILE A 77 12.64 -10.88 -8.42
N ASP A 78 12.84 -12.19 -8.31
CA ASP A 78 11.84 -13.09 -7.74
C ASP A 78 11.58 -12.80 -6.26
N LEU A 79 12.64 -12.54 -5.48
CA LEU A 79 12.52 -12.17 -4.07
C LEU A 79 11.72 -10.87 -3.91
N LEU A 80 12.06 -9.82 -4.65
CA LEU A 80 11.34 -8.55 -4.61
C LEU A 80 9.88 -8.69 -5.05
N ARG A 81 9.61 -9.49 -6.09
CA ARG A 81 8.25 -9.80 -6.54
C ARG A 81 7.45 -10.48 -5.43
N ARG A 82 7.99 -11.54 -4.82
CA ARG A 82 7.32 -12.29 -3.73
C ARG A 82 7.07 -11.41 -2.51
N ARG A 83 8.00 -10.51 -2.17
CA ARG A 83 7.83 -9.53 -1.09
C ARG A 83 6.76 -8.49 -1.43
N ALA A 84 6.77 -7.93 -2.63
CA ALA A 84 5.73 -7.00 -3.09
C ALA A 84 4.32 -7.64 -3.09
N MET A 85 4.21 -8.93 -3.38
CA MET A 85 2.95 -9.67 -3.27
C MET A 85 2.36 -9.70 -1.86
N VAL A 86 3.19 -9.61 -0.81
CA VAL A 86 2.70 -9.51 0.58
C VAL A 86 1.92 -8.20 0.78
N ALA A 87 2.42 -7.07 0.27
CA ALA A 87 1.70 -5.80 0.31
C ALA A 87 0.41 -5.84 -0.51
N PHE A 88 0.45 -6.40 -1.73
CA PHE A 88 -0.75 -6.59 -2.54
C PHE A 88 -1.82 -7.37 -1.78
N ASN A 89 -1.46 -8.52 -1.21
CA ASN A 89 -2.40 -9.36 -0.47
C ASN A 89 -2.98 -8.64 0.75
N ALA A 90 -2.16 -7.88 1.50
CA ALA A 90 -2.61 -7.12 2.65
C ALA A 90 -3.59 -5.99 2.25
N LEU A 91 -3.30 -5.27 1.18
CA LEU A 91 -4.16 -4.20 0.68
C LEU A 91 -5.48 -4.73 0.12
N MET A 92 -5.46 -5.81 -0.65
CA MET A 92 -6.69 -6.40 -1.21
C MET A 92 -7.60 -7.04 -0.16
N GLN A 93 -7.10 -7.24 1.06
CA GLN A 93 -7.91 -7.65 2.22
C GLN A 93 -8.62 -6.48 2.90
N GLN A 94 -8.22 -5.23 2.62
CA GLN A 94 -8.82 -4.06 3.24
C GLN A 94 -10.28 -3.86 2.79
N PRO A 95 -11.21 -3.57 3.73
CA PRO A 95 -12.61 -3.35 3.39
C PRO A 95 -12.83 -2.26 2.34
N SER A 96 -11.98 -1.23 2.33
CA SER A 96 -12.04 -0.15 1.34
C SER A 96 -11.74 -0.59 -0.11
N LEU A 97 -11.10 -1.76 -0.29
CA LEU A 97 -10.64 -2.29 -1.59
C LEU A 97 -11.24 -3.67 -1.97
N ARG A 98 -11.83 -4.42 -1.03
CA ARG A 98 -12.22 -5.83 -1.23
C ARG A 98 -13.52 -6.04 -2.03
N ASP A 99 -14.37 -5.02 -2.19
CA ASP A 99 -15.54 -5.06 -3.10
C ASP A 99 -15.87 -3.65 -3.62
N VAL A 100 -14.99 -3.13 -4.47
CA VAL A 100 -15.09 -1.75 -4.96
C VAL A 100 -16.30 -1.55 -5.89
N ARG A 101 -17.05 -0.48 -5.66
CA ARG A 101 -18.10 0.02 -6.55
C ARG A 101 -17.83 1.46 -6.95
N GLY A 102 -18.12 1.78 -8.20
CA GLY A 102 -17.80 3.07 -8.83
C GLY A 102 -16.30 3.31 -9.02
N THR A 103 -15.45 2.32 -8.77
CA THR A 103 -13.98 2.44 -8.86
C THR A 103 -13.39 1.11 -9.31
N SER A 104 -12.46 1.13 -10.25
CA SER A 104 -11.66 -0.03 -10.66
C SER A 104 -10.23 0.06 -10.12
N LEU A 105 -9.59 -1.08 -9.85
CA LEU A 105 -8.26 -1.18 -9.27
C LEU A 105 -7.29 -1.93 -10.19
N HIS A 106 -6.27 -1.24 -10.67
CA HIS A 106 -5.18 -1.86 -11.44
C HIS A 106 -3.92 -1.95 -10.59
N ALA A 107 -3.25 -3.11 -10.58
CA ALA A 107 -2.10 -3.35 -9.75
C ALA A 107 -0.85 -3.68 -10.58
N ASP A 108 0.27 -3.04 -10.27
CA ASP A 108 1.55 -3.22 -10.94
C ASP A 108 2.68 -3.43 -9.93
N ILE A 109 3.72 -4.15 -10.32
CA ILE A 109 5.02 -4.21 -9.63
C ILE A 109 6.09 -3.78 -10.62
N ASN A 110 6.81 -2.70 -10.32
CA ASN A 110 7.96 -2.25 -11.08
C ASN A 110 9.25 -2.57 -10.32
N ILE A 111 10.19 -3.28 -10.95
CA ILE A 111 11.51 -3.59 -10.38
C ILE A 111 12.57 -2.96 -11.28
N SER A 112 13.48 -2.19 -10.69
CA SER A 112 14.49 -1.47 -11.45
C SER A 112 15.76 -1.21 -10.64
N VAL A 113 16.87 -0.93 -11.33
CA VAL A 113 18.06 -0.36 -10.71
C VAL A 113 17.79 1.12 -10.46
N VAL A 114 17.98 1.53 -9.21
CA VAL A 114 17.80 2.91 -8.76
C VAL A 114 19.13 3.66 -8.86
N PRO A 115 19.18 4.79 -9.59
CA PRO A 115 20.38 5.61 -9.69
C PRO A 115 20.67 6.31 -8.35
N THR A 116 21.78 5.95 -7.71
CA THR A 116 22.26 6.57 -6.47
C THR A 116 23.32 7.65 -6.74
N LEU A 117 23.51 8.56 -5.79
CA LEU A 117 24.49 9.66 -5.87
C LEU A 117 25.91 9.15 -6.11
N ASP A 118 26.29 8.06 -5.43
CA ASP A 118 27.65 7.52 -5.46
C ASP A 118 27.83 6.40 -6.51
N GLY A 119 26.86 6.22 -7.42
CA GLY A 119 26.90 5.18 -8.45
C GLY A 119 26.77 3.75 -7.90
N VAL A 120 26.38 3.59 -6.63
CA VAL A 120 26.08 2.31 -6.00
C VAL A 120 24.89 1.68 -6.71
N ARG A 121 25.06 0.42 -7.13
CA ARG A 121 23.95 -0.39 -7.64
C ARG A 121 22.96 -0.67 -6.50
N LEU A 122 21.82 0.01 -6.54
CA LEU A 122 20.68 -0.25 -5.67
C LEU A 122 19.54 -0.81 -6.51
N VAL A 123 18.85 -1.83 -6.03
CA VAL A 123 17.62 -2.33 -6.65
C VAL A 123 16.44 -1.90 -5.79
N GLY A 124 15.43 -1.32 -6.44
CA GLY A 124 14.17 -0.94 -5.82
C GLY A 124 13.02 -1.70 -6.46
N ALA A 125 11.96 -1.91 -5.67
CA ALA A 125 10.68 -2.37 -6.17
C ALA A 125 9.58 -1.41 -5.75
N THR A 126 8.66 -1.11 -6.66
CA THR A 126 7.47 -0.31 -6.40
C THR A 126 6.26 -1.13 -6.76
N PHE A 127 5.50 -1.53 -5.75
CA PHE A 127 4.16 -2.03 -5.94
C PHE A 127 3.20 -0.84 -6.02
N THR A 128 2.26 -0.84 -6.96
CA THR A 128 1.32 0.27 -7.16
C THR A 128 -0.10 -0.26 -7.34
N ILE A 129 -1.06 0.37 -6.68
CA ILE A 129 -2.50 0.28 -7.01
C ILE A 129 -2.94 1.61 -7.60
N ARG A 130 -3.48 1.57 -8.80
CA ARG A 130 -4.18 2.69 -9.44
C ARG A 130 -5.68 2.48 -9.27
N ALA A 131 -6.34 3.43 -8.64
CA ALA A 131 -7.78 3.43 -8.47
C ALA A 131 -8.40 4.46 -9.44
N LYS A 132 -9.16 3.98 -10.42
CA LYS A 132 -9.81 4.80 -11.45
C LYS A 132 -11.32 4.82 -11.24
N SER A 133 -11.96 5.94 -11.49
CA SER A 133 -13.43 6.00 -11.49
C SER A 133 -14.02 5.05 -12.54
N VAL A 134 -15.22 4.54 -12.30
CA VAL A 134 -16.01 3.82 -13.30
C VAL A 134 -17.20 4.70 -13.66
N ILE A 135 -17.30 5.09 -14.92
CA ILE A 135 -18.33 6.03 -15.41
C ILE A 135 -19.43 5.23 -16.14
N ASP A 136 -20.63 5.20 -15.56
CA ASP A 136 -21.77 4.55 -16.19
C ASP A 136 -22.22 5.34 -17.43
N GLY A 137 -22.49 4.63 -18.53
CA GLY A 137 -22.86 5.22 -19.82
C GLY A 137 -21.71 5.82 -20.65
N ASP A 138 -20.47 5.83 -20.14
CA ASP A 138 -19.31 6.27 -20.92
C ASP A 138 -18.96 5.21 -21.99
N PRO A 139 -18.73 5.60 -23.26
CA PRO A 139 -18.42 4.66 -24.35
C PRO A 139 -17.11 3.89 -24.14
N ASP A 140 -16.17 4.41 -23.35
CA ASP A 140 -14.91 3.73 -23.01
C ASP A 140 -15.07 2.76 -21.84
N THR A 141 -16.21 2.78 -21.14
CA THR A 141 -16.47 1.85 -20.03
C THR A 141 -16.75 0.45 -20.55
N ILE A 142 -15.87 -0.49 -20.21
CA ILE A 142 -15.96 -1.88 -20.64
C ILE A 142 -16.27 -2.82 -19.47
N GLN A 143 -16.97 -3.91 -19.77
CA GLN A 143 -17.20 -5.00 -18.83
C GLN A 143 -16.19 -6.13 -19.04
N ARG A 144 -15.57 -6.58 -17.96
CA ARG A 144 -14.62 -7.71 -17.89
C ARG A 144 -14.91 -8.56 -16.66
N ASP A 145 -15.12 -9.85 -16.85
CA ASP A 145 -15.43 -10.81 -15.77
C ASP A 145 -16.61 -10.36 -14.88
N GLY A 146 -17.65 -9.77 -15.47
CA GLY A 146 -18.82 -9.27 -14.74
C GLY A 146 -18.59 -7.96 -13.96
N ARG A 147 -17.41 -7.34 -14.09
CA ARG A 147 -17.03 -6.08 -13.44
C ARG A 147 -16.64 -5.03 -14.48
N TYR A 148 -16.57 -3.76 -14.09
CA TYR A 148 -16.42 -2.63 -15.01
C TYR A 148 -15.12 -1.86 -14.78
N LEU A 149 -14.55 -1.34 -15.87
CA LEU A 149 -13.47 -0.35 -15.83
C LEU A 149 -13.64 0.66 -16.95
N THR A 150 -13.19 1.90 -16.72
CA THR A 150 -13.11 2.98 -17.71
C THR A 150 -11.62 3.23 -17.96
N PRO A 151 -11.00 2.67 -19.02
CA PRO A 151 -9.55 2.70 -19.19
C PRO A 151 -8.97 4.11 -19.37
N SER A 152 -9.73 5.01 -19.99
CA SER A 152 -9.38 6.41 -20.26
C SER A 152 -9.28 7.26 -19.01
N GLU A 153 -9.93 6.86 -17.92
CA GLU A 153 -9.85 7.58 -16.65
C GLU A 153 -8.42 7.53 -16.08
N GLU A 154 -7.91 8.68 -15.69
CA GLU A 154 -6.81 8.79 -14.75
C GLU A 154 -7.35 8.64 -13.31
N GLY A 155 -6.46 8.33 -12.37
CA GLY A 155 -6.91 7.93 -11.04
C GLY A 155 -5.90 8.16 -9.94
N ALA A 156 -6.37 8.00 -8.72
CA ALA A 156 -5.53 8.03 -7.53
C ALA A 156 -4.56 6.85 -7.53
N VAL A 157 -3.40 7.05 -6.94
CA VAL A 157 -2.31 6.06 -6.94
C VAL A 157 -1.82 5.85 -5.52
N LEU A 158 -1.78 4.59 -5.09
CA LEU A 158 -1.10 4.15 -3.88
C LEU A 158 0.11 3.35 -4.29
N SER A 159 1.29 3.75 -3.83
CA SER A 159 2.56 3.07 -4.10
C SER A 159 3.21 2.61 -2.82
N VAL A 160 3.74 1.39 -2.82
CA VAL A 160 4.55 0.80 -1.77
C VAL A 160 5.95 0.61 -2.33
N PHE A 161 6.88 1.42 -1.85
CA PHE A 161 8.28 1.42 -2.24
C PHE A 161 9.10 0.56 -1.29
N LEU A 162 9.69 -0.51 -1.82
CA LEU A 162 10.75 -1.26 -1.18
C LEU A 162 12.08 -0.61 -1.62
N ASN A 163 12.86 -0.12 -0.66
CA ASN A 163 13.99 0.79 -0.89
C ASN A 163 13.57 2.15 -1.48
N PRO A 164 12.93 3.03 -0.68
CA PRO A 164 12.44 4.32 -1.13
C PRO A 164 13.54 5.37 -1.33
N TYR A 165 14.78 4.96 -1.61
CA TYR A 165 15.93 5.86 -1.80
C TYR A 165 15.60 6.98 -2.79
N ASP A 166 15.08 6.66 -3.98
CA ASP A 166 14.84 7.66 -5.03
C ASP A 166 13.82 8.72 -4.57
N MET A 167 12.78 8.27 -3.88
CA MET A 167 11.77 9.13 -3.27
C MET A 167 12.38 10.04 -2.21
N MET A 168 13.17 9.49 -1.29
CA MET A 168 13.84 10.27 -0.22
C MET A 168 14.92 11.21 -0.78
N ALA A 169 15.64 10.81 -1.82
CA ALA A 169 16.74 11.58 -2.38
C ALA A 169 16.28 12.75 -3.25
N ARG A 170 15.21 12.54 -4.03
CA ARG A 170 14.76 13.50 -5.07
C ARG A 170 13.54 14.31 -4.69
N ARG A 171 12.74 13.84 -3.72
CA ARG A 171 11.53 14.54 -3.29
C ARG A 171 11.72 15.15 -1.91
N GLN A 172 11.06 16.28 -1.69
CA GLN A 172 10.96 16.88 -0.36
C GLN A 172 9.96 16.07 0.47
N VAL A 173 10.41 14.90 0.93
CA VAL A 173 9.64 14.10 1.90
C VAL A 173 9.85 14.72 3.27
N GLN A 174 8.76 15.07 3.94
CA GLN A 174 8.76 15.70 5.25
C GLN A 174 8.05 14.78 6.24
N ALA A 175 8.61 14.61 7.44
CA ALA A 175 7.93 13.89 8.49
C ALA A 175 6.91 14.84 9.11
N GLU A 176 5.72 14.33 9.36
CA GLU A 176 4.61 15.11 9.90
C GLU A 176 4.23 14.67 11.32
N GLY A 177 4.74 13.51 11.74
CA GLY A 177 4.48 12.93 13.04
C GLY A 177 4.90 11.47 13.10
N VAL A 178 4.81 10.91 14.31
CA VAL A 178 5.01 9.49 14.58
C VAL A 178 3.66 8.88 14.91
N GLN A 179 3.33 7.76 14.29
CA GLN A 179 2.15 6.97 14.62
C GLN A 179 2.59 5.51 14.81
N HIS A 180 2.42 4.99 16.04
CA HIS A 180 3.04 3.73 16.45
C HIS A 180 4.55 3.72 16.20
N ARG A 181 5.11 2.70 15.52
CA ARG A 181 6.52 2.59 15.13
C ARG A 181 6.71 2.93 13.66
N SER A 182 5.87 3.83 13.13
CA SER A 182 5.94 4.35 11.76
C SER A 182 5.93 5.88 11.75
N PHE A 183 6.50 6.48 10.70
CA PHE A 183 6.39 7.93 10.47
C PHE A 183 5.27 8.24 9.49
N GLN A 184 4.44 9.21 9.84
CA GLN A 184 3.60 9.89 8.86
C GLN A 184 4.47 10.85 8.09
N VAL A 185 4.38 10.79 6.77
CA VAL A 185 5.21 11.61 5.88
C VAL A 185 4.37 12.30 4.83
N ARG A 186 4.88 13.39 4.31
CA ARG A 186 4.27 14.17 3.23
C ARG A 186 5.24 14.39 2.10
N THR A 187 4.74 14.27 0.88
CA THR A 187 5.45 14.69 -0.34
C THR A 187 4.57 15.67 -1.10
N GLY A 188 4.78 16.97 -0.90
CA GLY A 188 3.90 18.00 -1.44
C GLY A 188 2.47 17.89 -0.89
N SER A 189 1.48 17.59 -1.74
CA SER A 189 0.09 17.33 -1.32
C SER A 189 -0.20 15.86 -0.98
N ALA A 190 0.71 14.95 -1.30
CA ALA A 190 0.50 13.52 -1.11
C ALA A 190 0.81 13.07 0.32
N PHE A 191 0.12 12.02 0.76
CA PHE A 191 0.30 11.41 2.07
C PHE A 191 1.22 10.20 1.97
N GLY A 192 1.89 9.86 3.07
CA GLY A 192 2.62 8.61 3.16
C GLY A 192 2.83 8.12 4.59
N VAL A 193 3.25 6.87 4.66
CA VAL A 193 3.66 6.17 5.88
C VAL A 193 5.02 5.54 5.60
N TYR A 194 6.01 5.88 6.42
CA TYR A 194 7.34 5.29 6.37
C TYR A 194 7.53 4.31 7.52
N VAL A 195 7.97 3.09 7.20
CA VAL A 195 8.21 1.99 8.13
C VAL A 195 9.61 1.45 7.92
N ALA A 196 10.33 1.17 9.00
CA ALA A 196 11.65 0.57 8.95
C ALA A 196 11.90 -0.21 10.24
N ASP A 197 12.83 -1.18 10.20
CA ASP A 197 13.29 -1.92 11.39
C ASP A 197 13.77 -0.98 12.49
N ARG A 198 14.36 0.15 12.08
CA ARG A 198 14.76 1.25 12.93
C ARG A 198 14.41 2.55 12.25
N LEU A 199 13.54 3.33 12.89
CA LEU A 199 13.24 4.69 12.45
C LEU A 199 14.44 5.62 12.78
N PRO A 200 14.69 6.64 11.94
CA PRO A 200 15.53 7.77 12.30
C PRO A 200 15.06 8.46 13.59
N ASP A 201 15.93 9.21 14.25
CA ASP A 201 15.50 10.06 15.37
C ASP A 201 14.55 11.15 14.84
N TYR A 202 13.47 11.42 15.59
CA TYR A 202 12.46 12.42 15.26
C TYR A 202 12.33 13.41 16.41
N ASP A 203 12.54 14.70 16.12
CA ASP A 203 12.32 15.80 17.07
C ASP A 203 11.23 16.73 16.54
N PRO A 204 10.00 16.72 17.08
CA PRO A 204 8.90 17.55 16.59
C PRO A 204 9.16 19.06 16.69
N ASN A 205 10.12 19.50 17.51
CA ASN A 205 10.48 20.91 17.69
C ASN A 205 11.66 21.34 16.80
N SER A 206 12.30 20.41 16.11
CA SER A 206 13.38 20.71 15.19
C SER A 206 12.82 21.16 13.85
N GLU A 207 13.32 22.29 13.34
CA GLU A 207 13.05 22.76 11.97
C GLU A 207 13.41 21.69 10.92
N TYR A 208 14.31 20.76 11.28
CA TYR A 208 14.77 19.64 10.47
C TYR A 208 14.51 18.28 11.14
N ALA A 209 13.40 18.15 11.90
CA ALA A 209 12.93 16.95 12.60
C ALA A 209 13.16 15.64 11.85
N TRP A 210 13.11 15.69 10.52
CA TRP A 210 13.50 14.63 9.62
C TRP A 210 14.01 15.20 8.30
N GLY A 211 15.33 15.17 8.09
CA GLY A 211 15.96 15.56 6.83
C GLY A 211 15.91 14.42 5.81
N PRO A 212 15.25 14.56 4.64
CA PRO A 212 15.15 13.49 3.65
C PRO A 212 16.51 13.11 3.06
N ARG A 213 17.46 14.06 2.98
CA ARG A 213 18.78 13.84 2.39
C ARG A 213 19.73 13.00 3.26
N PRO A 214 19.89 13.26 4.57
CA PRO A 214 20.61 12.34 5.46
C PRO A 214 20.07 10.91 5.43
N LEU A 215 18.74 10.74 5.43
CA LEU A 215 18.13 9.41 5.32
C LEU A 215 18.45 8.77 3.97
N ALA A 216 18.28 9.51 2.86
CA ALA A 216 18.59 8.99 1.53
C ALA A 216 20.04 8.47 1.44
N LEU A 217 21.01 9.19 2.01
CA LEU A 217 22.41 8.74 2.05
C LEU A 217 22.58 7.42 2.82
N GLN A 218 21.82 7.20 3.90
CA GLN A 218 21.83 5.91 4.60
C GLN A 218 21.21 4.79 3.75
N LEU A 219 20.12 5.09 3.03
CA LEU A 219 19.38 4.11 2.24
C LEU A 219 20.09 3.71 0.94
N GLN A 220 21.05 4.51 0.43
CA GLN A 220 21.72 4.23 -0.85
C GLN A 220 22.51 2.92 -0.86
N HIS A 221 22.87 2.40 0.32
CA HIS A 221 23.56 1.13 0.50
C HIS A 221 22.66 0.02 1.07
N ASP A 222 21.38 0.28 1.30
CA ASP A 222 20.48 -0.69 1.91
C ASP A 222 20.07 -1.76 0.89
N ARG A 223 20.56 -2.99 1.08
CA ARG A 223 20.27 -4.13 0.20
C ARG A 223 19.33 -5.14 0.85
N SER A 224 18.81 -4.85 2.04
CA SER A 224 18.11 -5.85 2.86
C SER A 224 16.84 -6.38 2.19
N TRP A 225 16.25 -5.62 1.26
CA TRP A 225 15.08 -6.06 0.51
C TRP A 225 15.33 -7.07 -0.62
N TYR A 226 16.55 -7.19 -1.15
CA TYR A 226 16.82 -8.04 -2.31
C TYR A 226 18.06 -8.93 -2.17
N GLN A 227 18.83 -8.77 -1.10
CA GLN A 227 19.99 -9.60 -0.80
C GLN A 227 19.82 -10.21 0.61
N PRO A 228 19.44 -11.50 0.72
CA PRO A 228 19.29 -12.18 2.00
C PRO A 228 20.57 -12.07 2.86
N GLY A 229 20.40 -11.76 4.15
CA GLY A 229 21.51 -11.58 5.08
C GLY A 229 22.28 -10.26 4.96
N ALA A 230 21.94 -9.39 3.99
CA ALA A 230 22.54 -8.06 3.92
C ALA A 230 22.09 -7.20 5.11
N ALA A 231 23.03 -6.40 5.63
CA ALA A 231 22.71 -5.38 6.63
C ALA A 231 21.81 -4.29 6.01
N GLY A 232 20.88 -3.79 6.81
CA GLY A 232 19.93 -2.75 6.41
C GLY A 232 18.78 -2.64 7.41
N VAL A 233 17.81 -1.78 7.08
CA VAL A 233 16.66 -1.49 7.95
C VAL A 233 15.32 -1.82 7.29
N HIS A 234 15.35 -2.48 6.12
CA HIS A 234 14.14 -2.86 5.39
C HIS A 234 13.16 -1.68 5.20
N PRO A 235 13.61 -0.54 4.65
CA PRO A 235 12.81 0.66 4.57
C PRO A 235 11.63 0.47 3.61
N LEU A 236 10.42 0.75 4.08
CA LEU A 236 9.18 0.74 3.33
C LEU A 236 8.60 2.15 3.34
N LEU A 237 8.27 2.69 2.16
CA LEU A 237 7.46 3.90 2.06
C LEU A 237 6.16 3.57 1.36
N VAL A 238 5.05 3.80 2.04
CA VAL A 238 3.72 3.76 1.46
C VAL A 238 3.32 5.19 1.15
N HIS A 239 2.84 5.45 -0.04
CA HIS A 239 2.59 6.79 -0.53
C HIS A 239 1.32 6.83 -1.37
N MET A 240 0.38 7.68 -0.99
CA MET A 240 -0.87 7.89 -1.72
C MET A 240 -0.89 9.30 -2.30
N SER A 241 -1.08 9.38 -3.61
CA SER A 241 -1.24 10.62 -4.35
C SER A 241 -2.46 10.55 -5.26
N SER A 242 -3.24 11.62 -5.27
CA SER A 242 -4.23 11.92 -6.31
C SER A 242 -4.02 13.32 -6.88
N TYR A 243 -4.97 13.82 -7.66
CA TYR A 243 -5.07 15.23 -8.01
C TYR A 243 -5.00 16.13 -6.77
N SER A 244 -4.38 17.31 -6.90
CA SER A 244 -4.14 18.22 -5.77
C SER A 244 -5.40 18.55 -4.98
N HIS A 245 -6.50 18.86 -5.66
CA HIS A 245 -7.78 19.19 -5.00
C HIS A 245 -8.36 18.00 -4.22
N GLU A 246 -8.24 16.78 -4.71
CA GLU A 246 -8.70 15.59 -3.97
C GLU A 246 -7.86 15.33 -2.72
N ASN A 247 -6.55 15.57 -2.78
CA ASN A 247 -5.68 15.45 -1.61
C ASN A 247 -6.05 16.51 -0.54
N ASP A 248 -6.38 17.74 -0.96
CA ASP A 248 -6.78 18.80 -0.04
C ASP A 248 -8.15 18.54 0.59
N ASP A 249 -9.10 17.98 -0.18
CA ASP A 249 -10.39 17.55 0.35
C ASP A 249 -10.28 16.34 1.27
N LEU A 250 -9.34 15.43 0.99
CA LEU A 250 -9.03 14.31 1.87
C LEU A 250 -8.49 14.80 3.22
N ARG A 251 -7.58 15.79 3.23
CA ARG A 251 -7.07 16.43 4.46
C ARG A 251 -8.15 17.13 5.26
N SER A 252 -9.06 17.78 4.55
CA SER A 252 -10.15 18.54 5.17
C SER A 252 -11.33 17.64 5.58
N ASP A 253 -11.21 16.32 5.39
CA ASP A 253 -12.24 15.33 5.70
C ASP A 253 -13.58 15.61 4.97
N ARG A 254 -13.45 16.15 3.74
CA ARG A 254 -14.54 16.51 2.82
C ARG A 254 -14.67 15.54 1.65
N LEU A 255 -13.61 14.81 1.33
CA LEU A 255 -13.63 13.88 0.21
C LEU A 255 -14.62 12.74 0.49
N SER A 256 -15.51 12.48 -0.47
CA SER A 256 -16.46 11.36 -0.34
C SER A 256 -15.71 10.03 -0.17
N PRO A 257 -16.08 9.19 0.82
CA PRO A 257 -15.44 7.89 1.06
C PRO A 257 -15.45 6.93 -0.14
N GLU A 258 -16.38 7.14 -1.08
CA GLU A 258 -16.53 6.30 -2.28
C GLU A 258 -15.54 6.66 -3.38
N ARG A 259 -14.92 7.85 -3.32
CA ARG A 259 -13.94 8.30 -4.32
C ARG A 259 -12.69 7.42 -4.30
N PRO A 260 -12.04 7.22 -5.47
CA PRO A 260 -10.82 6.41 -5.57
C PRO A 260 -9.73 6.79 -4.56
N ALA A 261 -9.42 8.09 -4.42
CA ALA A 261 -8.40 8.56 -3.48
C ALA A 261 -8.75 8.28 -2.01
N ALA A 262 -10.03 8.41 -1.62
CA ALA A 262 -10.48 8.11 -0.27
C ALA A 262 -10.34 6.62 0.07
N ARG A 263 -10.67 5.73 -0.88
CA ARG A 263 -10.51 4.27 -0.68
C ARG A 263 -9.05 3.87 -0.51
N LEU A 264 -8.16 4.44 -1.33
CA LEU A 264 -6.72 4.20 -1.22
C LEU A 264 -6.15 4.77 0.07
N ALA A 265 -6.56 5.98 0.47
CA ALA A 265 -6.15 6.57 1.74
C ALA A 265 -6.59 5.72 2.94
N ALA A 266 -7.83 5.22 2.93
CA ALA A 266 -8.32 4.29 3.94
C ALA A 266 -7.48 3.01 3.99
N ALA A 267 -7.20 2.41 2.83
CA ALA A 267 -6.36 1.21 2.77
C ALA A 267 -4.95 1.48 3.32
N MET A 268 -4.36 2.64 3.00
CA MET A 268 -3.05 3.04 3.52
C MET A 268 -3.06 3.20 5.04
N PHE A 269 -4.01 3.92 5.62
CA PHE A 269 -3.99 4.19 7.06
C PHE A 269 -4.52 3.03 7.92
N MET A 270 -5.32 2.13 7.36
CA MET A 270 -5.88 0.96 8.08
C MET A 270 -5.05 -0.31 7.93
N THR A 271 -4.06 -0.33 7.04
CA THR A 271 -3.15 -1.47 6.93
C THR A 271 -2.09 -1.40 8.03
N ASP A 272 -1.90 -2.50 8.75
CA ASP A 272 -0.77 -2.68 9.66
C ASP A 272 0.51 -2.90 8.85
N TRP A 273 1.20 -1.81 8.54
CA TRP A 273 2.41 -1.84 7.72
C TRP A 273 3.62 -2.45 8.44
N GLU A 274 3.63 -2.46 9.77
CA GLU A 274 4.68 -3.13 10.55
C GLU A 274 4.54 -4.65 10.41
N ASP A 275 3.31 -5.17 10.52
CA ASP A 275 3.02 -6.57 10.26
C ASP A 275 3.31 -6.97 8.79
N VAL A 276 2.93 -6.12 7.83
CA VAL A 276 3.24 -6.34 6.41
C VAL A 276 4.75 -6.41 6.18
N GLN A 277 5.52 -5.45 6.73
CA GLN A 277 6.97 -5.43 6.62
C GLN A 277 7.58 -6.70 7.24
N ARG A 278 7.11 -7.11 8.43
CA ARG A 278 7.55 -8.35 9.09
C ARG A 278 7.30 -9.57 8.20
N ARG A 279 6.09 -9.74 7.65
CA ARG A 279 5.76 -10.85 6.74
C ARG A 279 6.58 -10.83 5.45
N MET A 280 6.91 -9.65 4.91
CA MET A 280 7.83 -9.55 3.76
C MET A 280 9.22 -10.08 4.08
N LYS A 281 9.74 -9.79 5.28
CA LYS A 281 11.07 -10.25 5.72
C LYS A 281 11.16 -11.77 5.87
N GLU A 282 10.04 -12.43 6.19
CA GLU A 282 9.93 -13.89 6.30
C GLU A 282 10.02 -14.61 4.94
N ILE A 283 9.92 -13.88 3.83
CA ILE A 283 10.15 -14.39 2.48
C ILE A 283 11.66 -14.49 2.20
N ASN A 284 12.13 -15.73 1.97
CA ASN A 284 13.48 -16.09 1.55
C ASN A 284 13.50 -16.58 0.10
#